data_AF-A0AAP4D5R9-F1
#
_entry.id   AF-A0AAP4D5R9-F1
#
_cell.length_a   1.000
_cell.length_b   1.000
_cell.length_c   1.000
_cell.angle_alpha   90.00
_cell.angle_beta   90.00
_cell.angle_gamma   90.00
#
_symmetry.space_group_name_H-M   'P 1'
#
loop_
_entity.id
_entity.type
_entity.pdbx_description
1 polymer ?
#
loop_
_entity_poly.entity_id
_entity_poly.type
_entity_poly.pdbx_seq_one_letter_code
_entity_poly.pdbx_strand_id
1 'polypeptide(L)' 'MRIEPVKKRCQPGDNGHKARKEPVTSVPASWKLSAQQQAFIDTFAEDEPKKQ' A
#
# COMPACT_ATOMS: atom_id res chain seq x y z
N MET A 1 -27.77 0.27 32.86
CA MET A 1 -26.37 0.05 32.44
C MET A 1 -25.70 1.41 32.36
N ARG A 2 -24.59 1.65 33.08
CA ARG A 2 -23.82 2.90 32.93
C ARG A 2 -23.01 2.81 31.65
N ILE A 3 -23.28 3.70 30.70
CA ILE A 3 -22.51 3.83 29.47
C ILE A 3 -21.40 4.83 29.78
N GLU A 4 -20.25 4.35 30.24
CA GLU A 4 -19.06 5.19 30.37
C GLU A 4 -18.65 5.64 28.94
N PRO A 5 -18.52 6.95 28.69
CA PRO A 5 -18.06 7.41 27.39
C PRO A 5 -16.60 6.97 27.22
N VAL A 6 -16.37 6.04 26.29
CA VAL A 6 -15.03 5.63 25.87
C VAL A 6 -14.29 6.89 25.44
N LYS A 7 -13.39 7.39 26.29
CA LYS A 7 -12.47 8.47 25.93
C LYS A 7 -11.64 7.97 24.78
N LYS A 8 -11.96 8.40 23.56
CA LYS A 8 -11.10 8.19 22.40
C LYS A 8 -9.78 8.87 22.73
N ARG A 9 -8.71 8.08 22.86
CA ARG A 9 -7.33 8.56 23.13
C ARG A 9 -6.73 9.22 21.88
N CYS A 10 -7.47 10.10 21.24
CA CYS A 10 -7.00 10.83 20.07
C CYS A 10 -6.07 11.94 20.56
N GLN A 11 -4.84 11.96 20.05
CA GLN A 11 -3.88 13.01 20.31
C GLN A 11 -4.31 14.31 19.61
N PRO A 12 -3.93 15.49 20.12
CA PRO A 12 -4.08 16.76 19.41
C PRO A 12 -3.32 16.72 18.07
N GLY A 13 -4.00 16.30 17.00
CA GLY A 13 -3.40 16.06 15.68
C GLY A 13 -4.08 14.94 14.89
N ASP A 14 -4.71 13.98 15.59
CA ASP A 14 -5.41 12.85 14.96
C ASP A 14 -6.68 13.29 14.20
N ASN A 15 -7.30 14.39 14.64
CA ASN A 15 -8.44 15.02 13.96
C ASN A 15 -8.02 15.93 12.80
N GLY A 16 -6.72 15.95 12.47
CA GLY A 16 -6.28 16.51 11.21
C GLY A 16 -6.84 15.65 10.10
N HIS A 17 -8.04 16.00 9.61
CA HIS A 17 -8.55 15.61 8.30
C HIS A 17 -7.60 16.16 7.23
N LYS A 18 -6.34 15.71 7.23
CA LYS A 18 -5.51 15.81 6.05
C LYS A 18 -6.22 14.90 5.08
N ALA A 19 -6.89 15.50 4.10
CA ALA A 19 -7.50 14.78 2.99
C ALA A 19 -6.56 13.63 2.65
N ARG A 20 -7.05 12.39 2.79
CA ARG A 20 -6.27 11.19 2.55
C ARG A 20 -5.64 11.41 1.18
N LYS A 21 -4.33 11.64 1.14
CA LYS A 21 -3.65 11.83 -0.13
C LYS A 21 -3.87 10.53 -0.87
N GLU A 22 -4.46 10.61 -2.06
CA GLU A 22 -4.60 9.44 -2.91
C GLU A 22 -3.22 8.77 -3.02
N PRO A 23 -3.14 7.44 -2.85
CA PRO A 23 -1.88 6.74 -2.96
C PRO A 23 -1.20 7.11 -4.28
N VAL A 24 0.09 7.42 -4.21
CA VAL A 24 0.87 7.63 -5.43
C VAL A 24 0.99 6.28 -6.12
N THR A 25 0.24 6.10 -7.20
CA THR A 25 0.24 4.87 -8.01
C THR A 25 1.32 4.89 -9.08
N SER A 26 1.99 6.03 -9.29
CA SER A 26 3.01 6.19 -10.32
C SER A 26 4.40 5.83 -9.80
N VAL A 27 5.02 4.86 -10.45
CA VAL A 27 6.45 4.57 -10.27
C VAL A 27 7.28 5.64 -11.02
N PRO A 28 8.40 6.14 -10.47
CA PRO A 28 9.28 7.06 -11.17
C PRO A 28 9.85 6.46 -12.46
N ALA A 29 9.95 7.27 -13.52
CA ALA A 29 10.52 6.82 -14.80
C ALA A 29 12.00 6.38 -14.70
N SER A 30 12.73 6.88 -13.69
CA SER A 30 14.11 6.51 -13.39
C SER A 30 14.26 5.14 -12.75
N TRP A 31 13.17 4.51 -12.28
CA TRP A 31 13.22 3.14 -11.78
C TRP A 31 13.37 2.19 -12.97
N LYS A 32 14.58 1.65 -13.10
CA LYS A 32 14.93 0.62 -14.06
C LYS A 32 15.39 -0.60 -13.29
N LEU A 33 14.90 -1.77 -13.70
CA LEU A 33 15.35 -3.03 -13.14
C LEU A 33 16.71 -3.39 -13.72
N SER A 34 17.59 -3.92 -12.88
CA SER A 34 18.79 -4.59 -13.38
C SER A 34 18.41 -5.94 -13.99
N ALA A 35 19.30 -6.50 -14.82
CA ALA A 35 19.09 -7.82 -15.42
C ALA A 35 18.87 -8.91 -14.34
N GLN A 36 19.59 -8.84 -13.22
CA GLN A 36 19.43 -9.79 -12.12
C GLN A 36 18.06 -9.67 -11.43
N GLN A 37 17.56 -8.44 -11.23
CA GLN A 37 16.24 -8.21 -10.63
C GLN A 37 15.12 -8.69 -11.54
N GLN A 38 15.24 -8.45 -12.85
CA GLN A 38 14.29 -8.96 -13.83
C GLN A 38 14.26 -10.49 -13.85
N ALA A 39 15.43 -11.13 -13.87
CA ALA A 39 15.53 -12.59 -13.83
C ALA A 39 14.90 -13.20 -12.55
N PHE A 40 15.02 -12.51 -11.41
CA PHE A 40 14.34 -12.92 -10.18
C PHE A 40 12.82 -12.85 -10.33
N ILE A 41 12.28 -11.78 -10.92
CA ILE A 41 10.83 -11.65 -11.19
C ILE A 41 10.36 -12.76 -12.13
N ASP A 42 11.08 -12.99 -13.23
CA ASP A 42 10.74 -13.98 -14.25
C ASP A 42 10.71 -15.41 -13.67
N THR A 43 11.55 -15.70 -12.68
CA THR A 43 11.58 -17.00 -11.98
C THR A 43 10.28 -17.29 -11.23
N PHE A 44 9.61 -16.26 -10.70
CA PHE A 44 8.37 -16.40 -9.93
C PHE A 44 7.13 -15.96 -10.71
N ALA A 45 7.30 -15.53 -11.96
CA ALA A 45 6.23 -15.15 -12.85
C ALA A 45 5.52 -16.37 -13.48
N GLU A 46 5.53 -17.54 -12.80
CA GLU A 46 4.92 -18.77 -13.34
C GLU A 46 3.46 -18.54 -13.76
N ASP A 47 3.31 -18.61 -15.08
CA ASP A 47 2.15 -18.82 -15.96
C ASP A 47 0.81 -18.96 -15.22
N GLU A 48 -0.04 -17.92 -15.28
CA GLU A 48 -1.47 -18.09 -15.02
C GLU A 48 -1.95 -19.21 -15.95
N PRO A 49 -2.38 -20.39 -15.45
CA PRO A 49 -2.97 -21.37 -16.32
C PRO A 49 -4.20 -20.69 -16.90
N LYS A 50 -4.19 -20.38 -18.20
CA LYS A 50 -5.39 -19.98 -18.92
C LYS A 50 -6.44 -21.05 -18.60
N LYS A 51 -7.38 -20.71 -17.72
CA LYS A 51 -8.55 -21.54 -17.46
C LYS A 51 -9.25 -21.71 -18.80
N GLN A 52 -9.10 -22.92 -19.37
CA GLN A 52 -9.94 -23.40 -20.44
C GLN A 52 -11.34 -23.69 -19.92
#